data_AF-A0A3M1NVR1-F1
#
_entry.id   AF-A0A3M1NVR1-F1
#
_cell.length_a   1.000
_cell.length_b   1.000
_cell.length_c   1.000
_cell.angle_alpha   90.00
_cell.angle_beta   90.00
_cell.angle_gamma   90.00
#
_symmetry.space_group_name_H-M   'P 1'
#
loop_
_entity.id
_entity.type
_entity.pdbx_description
1 polymer ?
#
loop_
_entity_poly.entity_id
_entity_poly.type
_entity_poly.pdbx_seq_one_letter_code
_entity_poly.pdbx_strand_id
1 'polypeptide(L)'
;LLRGQEWLSVTPEVKIRIGKEVVDPKKLDQVEAGSGYFKVSWDGSEVQPEMGKVQVEKFSEGPGWGALYWQYFEQLDKITSHKTPLSLKKSLFVQQNTPEGPVLKPITKQTPLKPGDLLKVRIELRVDRDMEFVHMKDMRAAALEPVNVFSGYKYKGGLGYYESTRDASTNFFFDYLPKGTYVFEYPLRVTHEGDFSNGITTIQCMYAPEFTAHSEGVRLHVGE
;
A
#
# COMPACT_ATOMS: atom_id res chain seq x y z
N LEU A 1 49.22 16.61 14.76
CA LEU A 1 49.07 15.71 13.59
C LEU A 1 47.60 15.34 13.43
N LEU A 2 46.81 16.22 12.80
CA LEU A 2 45.45 15.91 12.38
C LEU A 2 45.54 15.08 11.09
N ARG A 3 45.60 13.75 11.21
CA ARG A 3 45.43 12.84 10.06
C ARG A 3 43.95 12.56 9.87
N GLY A 4 43.18 13.60 9.51
CA GLY A 4 41.83 13.40 9.01
C GLY A 4 41.93 12.88 7.57
N GLN A 5 41.42 11.68 7.31
CA GLN A 5 41.29 11.19 5.94
C GLN A 5 40.16 11.98 5.24
N GLU A 6 40.45 12.54 4.07
CA GLU A 6 39.53 13.31 3.22
C GLU A 6 38.53 12.37 2.51
N TRP A 7 37.57 11.81 3.25
CA TRP A 7 36.60 10.84 2.73
C TRP A 7 35.65 11.40 1.67
N LEU A 8 35.47 12.72 1.60
CA LEU A 8 34.60 13.37 0.60
C LEU A 8 35.23 13.42 -0.80
N SER A 9 36.53 13.21 -0.91
CA SER A 9 37.27 13.20 -2.18
C SER A 9 37.31 11.82 -2.86
N VAL A 10 36.86 10.77 -2.16
CA VAL A 10 36.89 9.39 -2.65
C VAL A 10 35.60 9.06 -3.39
N THR A 11 35.68 8.87 -4.70
CA THR A 11 34.58 8.29 -5.47
C THR A 11 34.53 6.79 -5.21
N PRO A 12 33.51 6.25 -4.52
CA PRO A 12 33.49 4.85 -4.16
C PRO A 12 33.32 3.97 -5.40
N GLU A 13 34.21 3.00 -5.58
CA GLU A 13 33.98 1.94 -6.55
C GLU A 13 33.11 0.86 -5.89
N VAL A 14 31.89 0.70 -6.42
CA VAL A 14 30.92 -0.29 -5.99
C VAL A 14 30.60 -1.24 -7.12
N LYS A 15 30.53 -2.53 -6.80
CA LYS A 15 30.02 -3.55 -7.72
C LYS A 15 28.68 -4.02 -7.22
N ILE A 16 27.67 -3.92 -8.07
CA ILE A 16 26.31 -4.28 -7.75
C ILE A 16 25.95 -5.51 -8.59
N ARG A 17 25.43 -6.54 -7.92
CA ARG A 17 24.90 -7.74 -8.58
C ARG A 17 23.45 -7.94 -8.21
N ILE A 18 22.61 -8.19 -9.19
CA ILE A 18 21.19 -8.45 -9.04
C ILE A 18 20.94 -9.84 -9.62
N GLY A 19 20.80 -10.85 -8.75
CA GLY A 19 20.83 -12.25 -9.18
C GLY A 19 22.18 -12.60 -9.84
N LYS A 20 22.14 -12.93 -11.13
CA LYS A 20 23.33 -13.21 -11.96
C LYS A 20 23.85 -11.98 -12.70
N GLU A 21 23.04 -10.93 -12.80
CA GLU A 21 23.38 -9.73 -13.55
C GLU A 21 24.34 -8.84 -12.78
N VAL A 22 25.40 -8.39 -13.46
CA VAL A 22 26.35 -7.41 -12.91
C VAL A 22 25.97 -6.04 -13.44
N VAL A 23 25.51 -5.18 -12.54
CA VAL A 23 25.21 -3.78 -12.88
C VAL A 23 26.47 -2.97 -12.62
N ASP A 24 27.10 -2.52 -13.71
CA ASP A 24 28.27 -1.66 -13.69
C ASP A 24 27.84 -0.22 -14.05
N PRO A 25 27.79 0.70 -13.07
CA PRO A 25 27.36 2.08 -13.31
C PRO A 25 28.20 2.77 -14.39
N LYS A 26 29.49 2.42 -14.54
CA LYS A 26 30.38 3.04 -15.54
C LYS A 26 29.98 2.71 -16.99
N LYS A 27 29.19 1.65 -17.19
CA LYS A 27 28.70 1.21 -18.50
C LYS A 27 27.29 1.70 -18.81
N LEU A 28 26.68 2.48 -17.91
CA LEU A 28 25.35 3.06 -18.09
C LEU A 28 25.47 4.48 -18.65
N ASP A 29 24.65 4.80 -19.64
CA ASP A 29 24.69 6.11 -20.33
C ASP A 29 24.25 7.28 -19.44
N GLN A 30 23.56 7.03 -18.32
CA GLN A 30 22.91 8.05 -17.50
C GLN A 30 23.17 7.82 -16.00
N VAL A 31 24.43 8.00 -15.57
CA VAL A 31 24.75 8.16 -14.15
C VAL A 31 24.75 9.64 -13.81
N GLU A 32 23.92 10.03 -12.86
CA GLU A 32 23.81 11.42 -12.41
C GLU A 32 25.08 11.85 -11.66
N ALA A 33 25.64 12.98 -12.05
CA ALA A 33 26.81 13.55 -11.38
C ALA A 33 26.48 13.97 -9.94
N GLY A 34 27.38 13.67 -9.00
CA GLY A 34 27.23 14.02 -7.59
C GLY A 34 26.43 12.98 -6.78
N SER A 35 25.19 12.67 -7.20
CA SER A 35 24.36 11.66 -6.50
C SER A 35 24.80 10.22 -6.80
N GLY A 36 25.41 9.99 -7.98
CA GLY A 36 25.73 8.65 -8.47
C GLY A 36 24.49 7.82 -8.80
N TYR A 37 23.32 8.46 -8.90
CA TYR A 37 22.07 7.78 -9.21
C TYR A 37 22.09 7.21 -10.62
N PHE A 38 21.60 5.99 -10.75
CA PHE A 38 21.35 5.36 -12.04
C PHE A 38 20.11 4.47 -11.91
N LYS A 39 19.49 4.19 -13.05
CA LYS A 39 18.31 3.32 -13.14
C LYS A 39 18.55 2.26 -14.21
N VAL A 40 18.13 1.04 -13.91
CA VAL A 40 18.02 -0.05 -14.87
C VAL A 40 16.55 -0.47 -14.90
N SER A 41 16.04 -0.77 -16.09
CA SER A 41 14.69 -1.28 -16.29
C SER A 41 14.77 -2.63 -16.99
N TRP A 42 13.89 -3.54 -16.60
CA TRP A 42 13.76 -4.86 -17.19
C TRP A 42 12.31 -5.07 -17.60
N ASP A 43 12.10 -5.77 -18.70
CA ASP A 43 10.80 -6.29 -19.06
C ASP A 43 10.40 -7.42 -18.11
N GLY A 44 9.10 -7.62 -17.90
CA GLY A 44 8.60 -8.62 -16.94
C GLY A 44 9.08 -10.05 -17.23
N SER A 45 9.34 -10.38 -18.51
CA SER A 45 9.88 -11.68 -18.92
C SER A 45 11.35 -11.89 -18.58
N GLU A 46 12.09 -10.80 -18.33
CA GLU A 46 13.51 -10.84 -17.96
C GLU A 46 13.71 -10.99 -16.44
N VAL A 47 12.68 -10.65 -15.65
CA VAL A 47 12.74 -10.71 -14.19
C VAL A 47 12.69 -12.16 -13.71
N GLN A 48 13.77 -12.60 -13.08
CA GLN A 48 13.90 -13.94 -12.50
C GLN A 48 13.88 -13.89 -10.97
N PRO A 49 13.39 -14.93 -10.27
CA PRO A 49 13.35 -14.96 -8.80
C PRO A 49 14.71 -14.68 -8.13
N GLU A 50 15.83 -15.08 -8.74
CA GLU A 50 17.17 -14.78 -8.22
C GLU A 50 17.50 -13.29 -8.14
N MET A 51 16.83 -12.43 -8.92
CA MET A 51 17.03 -10.98 -8.90
C MET A 51 16.56 -10.35 -7.58
N GLY A 52 15.77 -11.07 -6.77
CA GLY A 52 15.47 -10.68 -5.39
C GLY A 52 16.69 -10.70 -4.45
N LYS A 53 17.82 -11.30 -4.89
CA LYS A 53 19.08 -11.26 -4.15
C LYS A 53 20.00 -10.20 -4.74
N VAL A 54 20.17 -9.10 -4.02
CA VAL A 54 21.13 -8.05 -4.37
C VAL A 54 22.40 -8.20 -3.54
N GLN A 55 23.56 -8.09 -4.21
CA GLN A 55 24.87 -8.03 -3.56
C GLN A 55 25.53 -6.71 -3.92
N VAL A 56 26.07 -6.03 -2.92
CA VAL A 56 26.80 -4.77 -3.08
C VAL A 56 28.17 -4.95 -2.45
N GLU A 57 29.22 -4.81 -3.26
CA GLU A 57 30.61 -4.90 -2.83
C GLU A 57 31.26 -3.52 -3.00
N LYS A 58 31.82 -2.96 -1.91
CA LYS A 58 32.57 -1.69 -1.93
C LYS A 58 34.06 -1.98 -1.83
N PHE A 59 34.85 -1.38 -2.72
CA PHE A 59 36.31 -1.59 -2.77
C PHE A 59 37.12 -0.42 -2.23
N SER A 60 36.54 0.77 -2.11
CA SER A 60 37.23 1.94 -1.57
C SER A 60 37.33 1.91 -0.03
N GLU A 61 38.26 2.68 0.55
CA GLU A 61 38.29 2.92 1.99
C GLU A 61 37.16 3.88 2.44
N GLY A 62 36.89 3.95 3.75
CA GLY A 62 35.86 4.82 4.34
C GLY A 62 34.42 4.27 4.29
N PRO A 63 33.45 4.99 4.86
CA PRO A 63 32.04 4.61 4.82
C PRO A 63 31.44 4.80 3.42
N GLY A 64 30.34 4.10 3.12
CA GLY A 64 29.56 4.27 1.90
C GLY A 64 28.07 4.29 2.24
N TRP A 65 27.31 5.11 1.52
CA TRP A 65 25.86 5.24 1.68
C TRP A 65 25.19 5.06 0.33
N GLY A 66 24.01 4.47 0.34
CA GLY A 66 23.23 4.27 -0.88
C GLY A 66 21.84 3.76 -0.55
N ALA A 67 20.94 3.86 -1.53
CA ALA A 67 19.60 3.32 -1.47
C ALA A 67 19.33 2.51 -2.73
N LEU A 68 18.61 1.40 -2.59
CA LEU A 68 18.13 0.60 -3.70
C LEU A 68 16.62 0.63 -3.70
N TYR A 69 16.05 0.93 -4.87
CA TYR A 69 14.62 0.95 -5.08
C TYR A 69 14.25 -0.09 -6.14
N TRP A 70 13.36 -1.01 -5.78
CA TRP A 70 12.76 -1.97 -6.71
C TRP A 70 11.31 -1.58 -6.97
N GLN A 71 11.00 -1.17 -8.20
CA GLN A 71 9.69 -0.65 -8.56
C GLN A 71 9.09 -1.50 -9.68
N TYR A 72 7.84 -1.93 -9.49
CA TYR A 72 7.08 -2.70 -10.46
C TYR A 72 5.59 -2.44 -10.28
N PHE A 73 4.79 -2.80 -11.29
CA PHE A 73 3.34 -2.84 -11.18
C PHE A 73 2.89 -4.22 -10.75
N GLU A 74 1.93 -4.28 -9.84
CA GLU A 74 1.33 -5.53 -9.36
C GLU A 74 -0.19 -5.44 -9.42
N GLN A 75 -0.84 -6.57 -9.65
CA GLN A 75 -2.29 -6.67 -9.52
C GLN A 75 -2.67 -6.52 -8.05
N LEU A 76 -3.68 -5.67 -7.78
CA LEU A 76 -4.03 -5.32 -6.40
C LEU A 76 -4.39 -6.55 -5.55
N ASP A 77 -4.97 -7.58 -6.14
CA ASP A 77 -5.35 -8.83 -5.47
C ASP A 77 -4.18 -9.77 -5.11
N LYS A 78 -2.96 -9.47 -5.59
CA LYS A 78 -1.73 -10.19 -5.21
C LYS A 78 -0.95 -9.50 -4.08
N ILE A 79 -1.37 -8.30 -3.69
CA ILE A 79 -0.72 -7.55 -2.60
C ILE A 79 -0.97 -8.27 -1.29
N THR A 80 0.11 -8.62 -0.58
CA THR A 80 0.05 -9.18 0.77
C THR A 80 -0.03 -8.07 1.82
N SER A 81 -0.50 -8.37 3.03
CA SER A 81 -0.57 -7.37 4.10
C SER A 81 0.83 -6.93 4.55
N HIS A 82 1.00 -5.63 4.79
CA HIS A 82 2.18 -5.07 5.45
C HIS A 82 1.77 -4.28 6.68
N LYS A 83 2.55 -4.41 7.76
CA LYS A 83 2.31 -3.70 9.02
C LYS A 83 3.58 -3.06 9.55
N THR A 84 3.40 -1.97 10.27
CA THR A 84 4.41 -1.26 11.05
C THR A 84 3.79 -1.04 12.45
N PRO A 85 4.03 0.08 13.18
CA PRO A 85 3.15 0.53 14.27
C PRO A 85 1.65 0.64 13.90
N LEU A 86 1.33 0.65 12.59
CA LEU A 86 -0.02 0.58 12.04
C LEU A 86 -0.31 -0.82 11.49
N SER A 87 -1.54 -1.30 11.64
CA SER A 87 -2.01 -2.53 11.01
C SER A 87 -3.44 -2.34 10.48
N LEU A 88 -3.68 -2.82 9.27
CA LEU A 88 -4.97 -2.76 8.60
C LEU A 88 -5.48 -4.15 8.26
N LYS A 89 -6.78 -4.37 8.48
CA LYS A 89 -7.51 -5.51 7.93
C LYS A 89 -8.77 -5.02 7.24
N LYS A 90 -8.87 -5.30 5.94
CA LYS A 90 -10.06 -5.03 5.14
C LYS A 90 -10.89 -6.30 5.03
N SER A 91 -12.19 -6.19 5.23
CA SER A 91 -13.14 -7.29 5.05
C SER A 91 -14.38 -6.78 4.33
N LEU A 92 -14.96 -7.62 3.48
CA LEU A 92 -16.20 -7.32 2.78
C LEU A 92 -17.31 -8.23 3.29
N PHE A 93 -18.50 -7.66 3.43
CA PHE A 93 -19.71 -8.38 3.79
C PHE A 93 -20.81 -8.04 2.80
N VAL A 94 -21.64 -9.02 2.41
CA VAL A 94 -22.91 -8.77 1.72
C VAL A 94 -23.99 -8.58 2.78
N GLN A 95 -24.80 -7.52 2.62
CA GLN A 95 -25.96 -7.24 3.45
C GLN A 95 -27.17 -7.96 2.86
N GLN A 96 -27.75 -8.88 3.63
CA GLN A 96 -28.98 -9.58 3.27
C GLN A 96 -30.09 -9.16 4.21
N ASN A 97 -31.25 -8.81 3.65
CA ASN A 97 -32.43 -8.52 4.47
C ASN A 97 -33.11 -9.84 4.84
N THR A 98 -33.31 -10.05 6.13
CA THR A 98 -34.06 -11.17 6.71
C THR A 98 -35.31 -10.63 7.42
N PRO A 99 -36.31 -11.47 7.75
CA PRO A 99 -37.45 -11.05 8.56
C PRO A 99 -37.05 -10.40 9.89
N GLU A 100 -35.91 -10.79 10.46
CA GLU A 100 -35.35 -10.26 11.71
C GLU A 100 -34.52 -8.98 11.51
N GLY A 101 -34.33 -8.55 10.26
CA GLY A 101 -33.57 -7.36 9.88
C GLY A 101 -32.36 -7.65 8.97
N PRO A 102 -31.54 -6.63 8.68
CA PRO A 102 -30.36 -6.80 7.85
C PRO A 102 -29.26 -7.59 8.57
N VAL A 103 -28.77 -8.65 7.94
CA VAL A 103 -27.62 -9.45 8.40
C VAL A 103 -26.43 -9.28 7.47
N LEU A 104 -25.22 -9.31 8.03
CA LEU A 104 -23.97 -9.23 7.28
C LEU A 104 -23.37 -10.63 7.13
N LYS A 105 -23.19 -11.08 5.89
CA LYS A 105 -22.49 -12.34 5.58
C LYS A 105 -21.12 -12.05 4.98
N PRO A 106 -20.03 -12.67 5.47
CA PRO A 106 -18.70 -12.49 4.88
C PRO A 106 -18.69 -12.86 3.39
N ILE A 107 -18.02 -12.05 2.57
CA ILE A 107 -17.76 -12.39 1.17
C ILE A 107 -16.50 -13.25 1.11
N THR A 108 -16.64 -14.40 0.47
CA THR A 108 -15.57 -15.36 0.18
C THR A 108 -15.48 -15.55 -1.33
N LYS A 109 -14.48 -16.31 -1.80
CA LYS A 109 -14.37 -16.65 -3.24
C LYS A 109 -15.59 -17.40 -3.78
N GLN A 110 -16.37 -18.04 -2.89
CA GLN A 110 -17.56 -18.83 -3.21
C GLN A 110 -18.86 -18.05 -2.98
N THR A 111 -18.78 -16.78 -2.58
CA THR A 111 -19.98 -15.97 -2.33
C THR A 111 -20.46 -15.39 -3.66
N PRO A 112 -21.63 -15.81 -4.19
CA PRO A 112 -22.17 -15.22 -5.40
C PRO A 112 -22.60 -13.78 -5.10
N LEU A 113 -22.14 -12.84 -5.93
CA LEU A 113 -22.56 -11.45 -5.90
C LEU A 113 -23.27 -11.12 -7.19
N LYS A 114 -24.28 -10.26 -7.11
CA LYS A 114 -25.02 -9.77 -8.27
C LYS A 114 -25.14 -8.26 -8.25
N PRO A 115 -25.32 -7.62 -9.42
CA PRO A 115 -25.67 -6.21 -9.49
C PRO A 115 -26.87 -5.89 -8.59
N GLY A 116 -26.78 -4.77 -7.86
CA GLY A 116 -27.78 -4.32 -6.91
C GLY A 116 -27.52 -4.76 -5.46
N ASP A 117 -26.69 -5.77 -5.21
CA ASP A 117 -26.34 -6.18 -3.84
C ASP A 117 -25.71 -5.02 -3.06
N LEU A 118 -26.07 -4.92 -1.78
CA LEU A 118 -25.48 -3.98 -0.84
C LEU A 118 -24.33 -4.66 -0.11
N LEU A 119 -23.15 -4.06 -0.17
CA LEU A 119 -21.98 -4.51 0.56
C LEU A 119 -21.70 -3.60 1.74
N LYS A 120 -21.07 -4.14 2.77
CA LYS A 120 -20.42 -3.40 3.85
C LYS A 120 -18.92 -3.63 3.75
N VAL A 121 -18.16 -2.57 3.52
CA VAL A 121 -16.72 -2.59 3.77
C VAL A 121 -16.51 -2.43 5.26
N ARG A 122 -15.64 -3.25 5.85
CA ARG A 122 -15.16 -3.11 7.22
C ARG A 122 -13.64 -2.99 7.19
N ILE A 123 -13.12 -1.93 7.77
CA ILE A 123 -11.68 -1.71 7.95
C ILE A 123 -11.41 -1.72 9.45
N GLU A 124 -10.59 -2.67 9.89
CA GLU A 124 -10.05 -2.70 11.25
C GLU A 124 -8.66 -2.06 11.22
N LEU A 125 -8.50 -0.94 11.93
CA LEU A 125 -7.24 -0.22 12.11
C LEU A 125 -6.74 -0.44 13.53
N ARG A 126 -5.50 -0.94 13.69
CA ARG A 126 -4.79 -1.00 14.97
C ARG A 126 -3.60 -0.07 14.95
N VAL A 127 -3.45 0.70 16.03
CA VAL A 127 -2.41 1.72 16.21
C VAL A 127 -1.74 1.48 17.55
N ASP A 128 -0.41 1.34 17.57
CA ASP A 128 0.33 0.99 18.80
C ASP A 128 0.73 2.20 19.68
N ARG A 129 0.62 3.42 19.13
CA ARG A 129 1.03 4.71 19.72
C ARG A 129 0.21 5.86 19.14
N ASP A 130 0.27 7.01 19.78
CA ASP A 130 -0.39 8.21 19.27
C ASP A 130 0.37 8.76 18.05
N MET A 131 -0.37 9.20 17.04
CA MET A 131 0.14 9.77 15.79
C MET A 131 -0.67 11.00 15.39
N GLU A 132 -0.10 11.82 14.51
CA GLU A 132 -0.74 13.02 13.97
C GLU A 132 -0.65 13.02 12.44
N PHE A 133 -1.59 13.71 11.79
CA PHE A 133 -1.62 13.90 10.34
C PHE A 133 -1.49 12.58 9.56
N VAL A 134 -2.42 11.65 9.83
CA VAL A 134 -2.45 10.33 9.21
C VAL A 134 -3.50 10.31 8.11
N HIS A 135 -3.16 9.74 6.95
CA HIS A 135 -4.08 9.53 5.83
C HIS A 135 -4.31 8.04 5.61
N MET A 136 -5.57 7.62 5.67
CA MET A 136 -5.99 6.29 5.23
C MET A 136 -6.78 6.40 3.93
N LYS A 137 -6.40 5.62 2.93
CA LYS A 137 -7.07 5.54 1.63
C LYS A 137 -7.54 4.11 1.43
N ASP A 138 -8.84 3.94 1.27
CA ASP A 138 -9.43 2.65 0.92
C ASP A 138 -9.89 2.66 -0.53
N MET A 139 -9.23 1.85 -1.37
CA MET A 139 -9.64 1.66 -2.77
C MET A 139 -10.85 0.73 -2.85
N ARG A 140 -11.57 0.74 -3.97
CA ARG A 140 -12.67 -0.20 -4.23
C ARG A 140 -12.60 -0.77 -5.64
N ALA A 141 -13.22 -1.94 -5.85
CA ALA A 141 -13.40 -2.51 -7.18
C ALA A 141 -14.24 -1.58 -8.07
N ALA A 142 -13.99 -1.60 -9.38
CA ALA A 142 -14.74 -0.81 -10.37
C ALA A 142 -16.24 -1.15 -10.43
N ALA A 143 -16.62 -2.37 -9.99
CA ALA A 143 -18.02 -2.76 -9.88
C ALA A 143 -18.73 -2.24 -8.61
N LEU A 144 -18.06 -1.46 -7.75
CA LEU A 144 -18.59 -1.03 -6.46
C LEU A 144 -18.73 0.49 -6.40
N GLU A 145 -19.96 0.95 -6.21
CA GLU A 145 -20.29 2.37 -6.05
C GLU A 145 -20.62 2.71 -4.59
N PRO A 146 -20.15 3.85 -4.06
CA PRO A 146 -20.49 4.28 -2.72
C PRO A 146 -21.96 4.72 -2.64
N VAL A 147 -22.66 4.28 -1.60
CA VAL A 147 -24.06 4.71 -1.38
C VAL A 147 -24.14 6.17 -0.93
N ASN A 148 -23.05 6.71 -0.36
CA ASN A 148 -22.94 8.10 0.05
C ASN A 148 -21.63 8.71 -0.47
N VAL A 149 -21.75 9.86 -1.13
CA VAL A 149 -20.64 10.61 -1.74
C VAL A 149 -20.27 11.89 -0.97
N PHE A 150 -20.99 12.22 0.10
CA PHE A 150 -20.73 13.43 0.88
C PHE A 150 -19.42 13.33 1.64
N SER A 151 -18.57 14.35 1.47
CA SER A 151 -17.36 14.53 2.27
C SER A 151 -17.68 15.36 3.52
N GLY A 152 -16.99 15.11 4.63
CA GLY A 152 -17.21 15.87 5.86
C GLY A 152 -16.53 15.29 7.08
N TYR A 153 -16.51 16.08 8.16
CA TYR A 153 -16.03 15.63 9.46
C TYR A 153 -17.01 14.64 10.09
N LYS A 154 -16.47 13.57 10.63
CA LYS A 154 -17.20 12.53 11.36
C LYS A 154 -16.51 12.27 12.69
N TYR A 155 -17.31 11.88 13.67
CA TYR A 155 -16.83 11.42 14.96
C TYR A 155 -17.52 10.09 15.29
N LYS A 156 -16.74 9.02 15.40
CA LYS A 156 -17.28 7.67 15.67
C LYS A 156 -16.31 6.88 16.52
N GLY A 157 -16.82 6.18 17.54
CA GLY A 157 -15.99 5.31 18.39
C GLY A 157 -14.85 6.04 19.09
N GLY A 158 -15.04 7.33 19.44
CA GLY A 158 -14.01 8.15 20.09
C GLY A 158 -13.00 8.81 19.15
N LEU A 159 -13.10 8.58 17.83
CA LEU A 159 -12.17 9.11 16.84
C LEU A 159 -12.84 10.11 15.91
N GLY A 160 -12.25 11.30 15.80
CA GLY A 160 -12.62 12.33 14.83
C GLY A 160 -11.77 12.20 13.56
N TYR A 161 -12.41 12.33 12.40
CA TYR A 161 -11.72 12.29 11.11
C TYR A 161 -12.51 13.01 10.02
N TYR A 162 -11.84 13.48 8.98
CA TYR A 162 -12.49 13.95 7.76
C TYR A 162 -12.60 12.80 6.75
N GLU A 163 -13.81 12.50 6.30
CA GLU A 163 -14.06 11.50 5.27
C GLU A 163 -14.26 12.18 3.91
N SER A 164 -13.59 11.69 2.87
CA SER A 164 -13.79 12.14 1.50
C SER A 164 -13.94 10.97 0.54
N THR A 165 -15.17 10.81 0.03
CA THR A 165 -15.49 9.81 -0.99
C THR A 165 -15.11 10.36 -2.37
N ARG A 166 -14.28 9.60 -3.09
CA ARG A 166 -13.94 9.79 -4.50
C ARG A 166 -14.41 8.56 -5.29
N ASP A 167 -14.28 8.61 -6.61
CA ASP A 167 -14.77 7.56 -7.51
C ASP A 167 -14.13 6.20 -7.17
N ALA A 168 -12.79 6.14 -7.16
CA ALA A 168 -12.04 4.90 -6.95
C ALA A 168 -11.66 4.62 -5.48
N SER A 169 -11.97 5.53 -4.54
CA SER A 169 -11.54 5.37 -3.14
C SER A 169 -12.34 6.19 -2.12
N THR A 170 -12.37 5.72 -0.87
CA THR A 170 -12.77 6.51 0.30
C THR A 170 -11.53 6.91 1.07
N ASN A 171 -11.38 8.20 1.36
CA ASN A 171 -10.23 8.75 2.08
C ASN A 171 -10.65 9.18 3.48
N PHE A 172 -9.79 8.93 4.45
CA PHE A 172 -9.96 9.30 5.85
C PHE A 172 -8.71 10.06 6.29
N PHE A 173 -8.89 11.28 6.76
CA PHE A 173 -7.81 12.14 7.24
C PHE A 173 -7.97 12.33 8.75
N PHE A 174 -6.90 12.03 9.49
CA PHE A 174 -6.84 12.11 10.93
C PHE A 174 -5.84 13.18 11.33
N ASP A 175 -6.32 14.27 11.95
CA ASP A 175 -5.43 15.26 12.55
C ASP A 175 -4.67 14.66 13.74
N TYR A 176 -5.40 13.90 14.58
CA TYR A 176 -4.86 13.14 15.70
C TYR A 176 -5.44 11.72 15.70
N LEU A 177 -4.56 10.72 15.76
CA LEU A 177 -4.88 9.30 15.77
C LEU A 177 -4.28 8.68 17.05
N PRO A 178 -5.07 8.58 18.14
CA PRO A 178 -4.61 7.97 19.38
C PRO A 178 -4.30 6.48 19.19
N LYS A 179 -3.48 5.94 20.09
CA LYS A 179 -3.30 4.50 20.26
C LYS A 179 -4.65 3.84 20.48
N GLY A 180 -4.93 2.77 19.73
CA GLY A 180 -6.20 2.06 19.87
C GLY A 180 -6.51 1.09 18.75
N THR A 181 -7.76 0.62 18.74
CA THR A 181 -8.33 -0.17 17.65
C THR A 181 -9.63 0.48 17.21
N TYR A 182 -9.75 0.75 15.92
CA TYR A 182 -10.86 1.46 15.32
C TYR A 182 -11.47 0.62 14.19
N VAL A 183 -12.80 0.68 14.07
CA VAL A 183 -13.53 -0.05 13.03
C VAL A 183 -14.33 0.95 12.20
N PHE A 184 -13.98 1.03 10.91
CA PHE A 184 -14.67 1.86 9.94
C PHE A 184 -15.57 0.97 9.10
N GLU A 185 -16.81 1.40 8.93
CA GLU A 185 -17.78 0.67 8.12
C GLU A 185 -18.54 1.62 7.24
N TYR A 186 -18.61 1.31 5.95
CA TYR A 186 -19.40 2.09 5.00
C TYR A 186 -20.02 1.20 3.91
N PRO A 187 -21.22 1.54 3.43
CA PRO A 187 -21.92 0.76 2.43
C PRO A 187 -21.43 1.06 1.01
N LEU A 188 -21.32 0.01 0.20
CA LEU A 188 -21.15 0.06 -1.25
C LEU A 188 -22.30 -0.69 -1.93
N ARG A 189 -22.54 -0.41 -3.21
CA ARG A 189 -23.51 -1.14 -4.04
C ARG A 189 -22.79 -1.73 -5.24
N VAL A 190 -23.09 -3.00 -5.54
CA VAL A 190 -22.59 -3.68 -6.74
C VAL A 190 -23.33 -3.15 -7.98
N THR A 191 -22.60 -2.80 -9.04
CA THR A 191 -23.18 -2.19 -10.25
C THR A 191 -22.94 -2.97 -11.54
N HIS A 192 -21.84 -3.71 -11.65
CA HIS A 192 -21.46 -4.41 -12.88
C HIS A 192 -21.04 -5.86 -12.60
N GLU A 193 -21.36 -6.75 -13.53
CA GLU A 193 -20.86 -8.13 -13.55
C GLU A 193 -19.42 -8.18 -14.07
N GLY A 194 -18.68 -9.21 -13.64
CA GLY A 194 -17.30 -9.43 -14.03
C GLY A 194 -16.39 -9.84 -12.87
N ASP A 195 -15.09 -9.80 -13.14
CA ASP A 195 -14.05 -10.19 -12.21
C ASP A 195 -13.12 -9.01 -11.92
N PHE A 196 -13.12 -8.56 -10.66
CA PHE A 196 -12.53 -7.28 -10.26
C PHE A 196 -11.56 -7.42 -9.09
N SER A 197 -10.42 -6.71 -9.16
CA SER A 197 -9.58 -6.51 -7.97
C SER A 197 -10.22 -5.44 -7.08
N ASN A 198 -10.51 -5.77 -5.82
CA ASN A 198 -11.21 -4.89 -4.86
C ASN A 198 -10.33 -3.75 -4.31
N GLY A 199 -9.05 -3.73 -4.67
CA GLY A 199 -8.08 -2.78 -4.15
C GLY A 199 -7.76 -2.99 -2.67
N ILE A 200 -6.71 -2.31 -2.23
CA ILE A 200 -6.21 -2.35 -0.85
C ILE A 200 -6.64 -1.12 -0.06
N THR A 201 -6.61 -1.23 1.25
CA THR A 201 -6.56 -0.07 2.13
C THR A 201 -5.11 0.24 2.47
N THR A 202 -4.68 1.48 2.29
CA THR A 202 -3.36 1.99 2.73
C THR A 202 -3.55 3.01 3.84
N ILE A 203 -2.62 3.08 4.78
CA ILE A 203 -2.56 4.14 5.79
C ILE A 203 -1.12 4.61 5.95
N GLN A 204 -0.91 5.92 6.05
CA GLN A 204 0.41 6.51 6.16
C GLN A 204 0.38 7.81 6.96
N CYS A 205 1.41 8.00 7.80
CA CYS A 205 1.67 9.31 8.42
C CYS A 205 2.34 10.25 7.41
N MET A 206 1.80 11.47 7.27
CA MET A 206 2.27 12.44 6.28
C MET A 206 3.67 12.99 6.57
N TYR A 207 4.08 13.01 7.85
CA TYR A 207 5.37 13.55 8.28
C TYR A 207 6.37 12.50 8.76
N ALA A 208 5.96 11.23 8.85
CA ALA A 208 6.80 10.09 9.19
C ALA A 208 6.44 8.90 8.27
N PRO A 209 6.86 8.93 6.99
CA PRO A 209 6.39 8.01 5.96
C PRO A 209 6.74 6.53 6.22
N GLU A 210 7.71 6.26 7.10
CA GLU A 210 8.03 4.92 7.62
C GLU A 210 6.87 4.30 8.42
N PHE A 211 5.98 5.12 8.98
CA PHE A 211 4.73 4.67 9.61
C PHE A 211 3.66 4.54 8.55
N THR A 212 3.72 3.40 7.86
CA THR A 212 2.77 3.02 6.81
C THR A 212 2.30 1.58 6.99
N ALA A 213 1.09 1.27 6.55
CA ALA A 213 0.58 -0.09 6.50
C ALA A 213 -0.40 -0.24 5.35
N HIS A 214 -0.60 -1.47 4.90
CA HIS A 214 -1.65 -1.78 3.94
C HIS A 214 -2.26 -3.15 4.18
N SER A 215 -3.54 -3.27 3.85
CA SER A 215 -4.24 -4.54 3.84
C SER A 215 -3.71 -5.45 2.72
N GLU A 216 -4.06 -6.73 2.80
CA GLU A 216 -4.02 -7.59 1.61
C GLU A 216 -5.06 -7.12 0.58
N GLY A 217 -4.84 -7.50 -0.66
CA GLY A 217 -5.83 -7.37 -1.72
C GLY A 217 -6.73 -8.59 -1.80
N VAL A 218 -7.95 -8.37 -2.29
CA VAL A 218 -8.90 -9.45 -2.57
C VAL A 218 -9.53 -9.26 -3.93
N ARG A 219 -9.93 -10.38 -4.52
CA ARG A 219 -10.64 -10.44 -5.80
C ARG A 219 -12.14 -10.64 -5.58
N LEU A 220 -12.94 -10.01 -6.42
CA LEU A 220 -14.39 -9.99 -6.34
C LEU A 220 -14.98 -10.52 -7.64
N HIS A 221 -15.74 -11.61 -7.55
CA HIS A 221 -16.51 -12.14 -8.68
C HIS A 221 -17.97 -11.71 -8.55
N VAL A 222 -18.51 -11.10 -9.60
CA VAL A 222 -19.90 -10.67 -9.69
C VAL A 222 -20.53 -11.30 -10.93
N GLY A 223 -21.61 -12.05 -10.76
CA GLY A 223 -22.21 -12.88 -11.79
C GLY A 223 -22.29 -14.35 -11.34
N GLU A 224 -22.83 -15.19 -12.23
CA GLU A 224 -22.82 -16.66 -12.06
C GLU A 224 -21.42 -17.27 -12.16
#